data_AF-A0A970BP27-F1
#
_entry.id   AF-A0A970BP27-F1
#
_cell.length_a   1.000
_cell.length_b   1.000
_cell.length_c   1.000
_cell.angle_alpha   90.00
_cell.angle_beta   90.00
_cell.angle_gamma   90.00
#
_symmetry.space_group_name_H-M   'P 1'
#
loop_
_entity.id
_entity.type
_entity.pdbx_description
1 polymer ?
#
loop_
_entity_poly.entity_id
_entity_poly.type
_entity_poly.pdbx_seq_one_letter_code
_entity_poly.pdbx_strand_id
1 'polypeptide(L)'
;MKVQIDQEKCIRCEICFRECPSSVIELDAGDGYPFYRDPSPAGACISCSHCAILCPTSAITLDFLPASERREADLSLLPLPEQHQTLMTTRRSVRQFKPEGLSRQEINRILEIANLAPTATNSQKVHWLITEPETTRKLRERAEELVNKLAAEAPDDVFSQRHTYRFSLEIDSIFRTAPHAAIALVPTDYFWADDGIIALTHFDNACHALGYGSCWGGLLRNLLTDYAELRAMLGIGDDLK
;
A
#
# COMPACT_ATOMS: atom_id res chain seq x y z
N MET A 1 18.89 -14.60 6.94
CA MET A 1 19.18 -13.46 6.05
C MET A 1 20.68 -13.35 5.95
N LYS A 2 21.19 -13.20 4.73
CA LYS A 2 22.62 -13.13 4.47
C LYS A 2 22.90 -11.93 3.59
N VAL A 3 23.70 -11.01 4.12
CA VAL A 3 24.27 -9.88 3.38
C VAL A 3 25.70 -10.24 3.04
N GLN A 4 26.04 -10.21 1.75
CA GLN A 4 27.41 -10.42 1.27
C GLN A 4 27.96 -9.09 0.75
N ILE A 5 29.20 -8.79 1.12
CA ILE A 5 29.90 -7.56 0.76
C ILE A 5 31.11 -7.93 -0.08
N ASP A 6 31.11 -7.45 -1.32
CA ASP A 6 32.22 -7.58 -2.28
C ASP A 6 33.26 -6.49 -1.96
N GLN A 7 34.37 -6.89 -1.36
CA GLN A 7 35.45 -5.98 -0.97
C GLN A 7 36.19 -5.37 -2.17
N GLU A 8 36.15 -6.01 -3.35
CA GLU A 8 36.77 -5.48 -4.56
C GLU A 8 35.97 -4.30 -5.13
N LYS A 9 34.64 -4.33 -4.98
CA LYS A 9 33.74 -3.24 -5.39
C LYS A 9 33.53 -2.18 -4.32
N CYS A 10 33.71 -2.53 -3.05
CA CYS A 10 33.41 -1.63 -1.95
C CYS A 10 34.45 -0.51 -1.82
N ILE A 11 33.97 0.73 -1.89
CA ILE A 11 34.80 1.95 -1.77
C ILE A 11 34.85 2.51 -0.34
N ARG A 12 34.32 1.77 0.65
CA ARG A 12 34.26 2.18 2.07
C ARG A 12 33.62 3.55 2.29
N CYS A 13 32.51 3.83 1.60
CA CYS A 13 31.75 5.08 1.76
C CYS A 13 30.83 5.09 3.00
N GLU A 14 30.75 3.98 3.74
CA GLU A 14 30.00 3.83 5.01
C GLU A 14 28.48 4.02 4.92
N ILE A 15 27.89 4.28 3.75
CA ILE A 15 26.45 4.49 3.57
C ILE A 15 25.65 3.31 4.15
N CYS A 16 26.03 2.08 3.81
CA CYS A 16 25.35 0.88 4.30
C CYS A 16 25.38 0.71 5.83
N PHE A 17 26.45 1.18 6.48
CA PHE A 17 26.58 1.18 7.94
C PHE A 17 25.66 2.25 8.55
N ARG A 18 25.73 3.48 8.03
CA ARG A 18 24.97 4.64 8.54
C ARG A 18 23.47 4.53 8.35
N GLU A 19 23.03 3.93 7.26
CA GLU A 19 21.61 3.80 6.88
C GLU A 19 20.97 2.50 7.41
N CYS A 20 21.72 1.64 8.12
CA CYS A 20 21.18 0.39 8.66
C CYS A 20 20.41 0.64 9.96
N PRO A 21 19.06 0.60 9.96
CA PRO A 21 18.27 0.90 11.17
C PRO A 21 18.45 -0.16 12.28
N SER A 22 18.83 -1.39 11.90
CA SER A 22 19.06 -2.50 12.84
C SER A 22 20.52 -2.61 13.32
N SER A 23 21.41 -1.75 12.82
CA SER A 23 22.86 -1.79 13.10
C SER A 23 23.50 -3.17 12.90
N VAL A 24 23.01 -3.95 11.93
CA VAL A 24 23.56 -5.28 11.57
C VAL A 24 24.71 -5.21 10.56
N ILE A 25 25.06 -4.02 10.11
CA ILE A 25 26.29 -3.74 9.38
C ILE A 25 27.17 -2.94 10.34
N GLU A 26 28.38 -3.42 10.58
CA GLU A 26 29.41 -2.77 11.41
C GLU A 26 30.66 -2.51 10.56
N LEU A 27 31.57 -1.65 11.01
CA LEU A 27 32.85 -1.38 10.33
C LEU A 27 33.99 -2.09 11.06
N ASP A 28 34.84 -2.81 10.33
CA ASP A 28 36.05 -3.42 10.91
C ASP A 28 37.04 -2.33 11.33
N ALA A 29 37.55 -2.44 12.55
CA ALA A 29 38.43 -1.42 13.13
C ALA A 29 39.85 -1.40 12.51
N GLY A 30 40.25 -2.47 11.82
CA GLY A 30 41.55 -2.60 11.19
C GLY A 30 41.57 -2.04 9.78
N ASP A 31 40.65 -2.48 8.91
CA ASP A 31 40.67 -2.16 7.48
C ASP A 31 39.55 -1.19 7.00
N GLY A 32 38.57 -0.93 7.86
CA GLY A 32 37.43 -0.06 7.59
C GLY A 32 36.39 -0.66 6.64
N TYR A 33 36.48 -1.95 6.29
CA TYR A 33 35.45 -2.61 5.50
C TYR A 33 34.19 -2.85 6.34
N PRO A 34 33.00 -2.68 5.74
CA PRO A 34 31.78 -3.09 6.40
C PRO A 34 31.70 -4.62 6.45
N PHE A 35 31.19 -5.15 7.56
CA PHE A 35 30.87 -6.57 7.73
C PHE A 35 29.46 -6.75 8.29
N TYR A 36 28.85 -7.88 7.98
CA TYR A 36 27.48 -8.21 8.39
C TYR A 36 27.49 -9.03 9.68
N ARG A 37 26.73 -8.57 10.68
CA ARG A 37 26.54 -9.22 11.97
C ARG A 37 25.06 -9.20 12.34
N ASP A 38 24.41 -10.35 12.25
CA ASP A 38 22.98 -10.50 12.53
C ASP A 38 22.74 -11.71 13.44
N PRO A 39 22.15 -11.53 14.64
CA PRO A 39 21.72 -10.25 15.21
C PRO A 39 22.89 -9.37 15.67
N SER A 40 22.66 -8.06 15.66
CA SER A 40 23.51 -7.07 16.34
C SER A 40 23.04 -6.88 17.80
N PRO A 41 23.81 -6.18 18.64
CA PRO A 41 23.32 -5.76 19.96
C PRO A 41 22.08 -4.84 19.92
N ALA A 42 21.83 -4.15 18.80
CA ALA A 42 20.71 -3.22 18.65
C ALA A 42 19.46 -3.86 18.03
N GLY A 43 19.59 -5.02 17.36
CA GLY A 43 18.46 -5.72 16.76
C GLY A 43 18.85 -6.72 15.68
N ALA A 44 17.84 -7.22 14.96
CA ALA A 44 18.00 -8.14 13.83
C ALA A 44 17.70 -7.44 12.51
N CYS A 45 18.26 -7.97 11.42
CA CYS A 45 17.99 -7.47 10.07
C CYS A 45 16.48 -7.51 9.77
N ILE A 46 15.95 -6.41 9.21
CA ILE A 46 14.52 -6.30 8.85
C ILE A 46 14.25 -6.49 7.36
N SER A 47 15.23 -6.97 6.59
CA SER A 47 15.12 -7.18 5.14
C SER A 47 14.73 -5.92 4.33
N CYS A 48 15.02 -4.71 4.82
CA CYS A 48 14.61 -3.46 4.14
C CYS A 48 15.39 -3.15 2.86
N SER A 49 16.45 -3.89 2.56
CA SER A 49 17.31 -3.73 1.38
C SER A 49 18.03 -2.39 1.20
N HIS A 50 17.92 -1.45 2.15
CA HIS A 50 18.57 -0.12 2.07
C HIS A 50 20.06 -0.19 1.76
N CYS A 51 20.79 -1.10 2.42
CA CYS A 51 22.22 -1.28 2.20
C CYS A 51 22.55 -1.61 0.74
N ALA A 52 21.72 -2.43 0.08
CA ALA A 52 21.93 -2.84 -1.29
C ALA A 52 21.47 -1.78 -2.31
N ILE A 53 20.35 -1.10 -2.04
CA ILE A 53 19.79 -0.06 -2.92
C ILE A 53 20.67 1.20 -2.91
N LEU A 54 21.20 1.60 -1.75
CA LEU A 54 21.99 2.81 -1.60
C LEU A 54 23.49 2.60 -1.85
N CYS A 55 23.93 1.38 -2.17
CA CYS A 55 25.33 1.09 -2.45
C CYS A 55 25.72 1.63 -3.85
N PRO A 56 26.57 2.66 -3.95
CA PRO A 56 26.87 3.31 -5.23
C PRO A 56 27.69 2.42 -6.19
N THR A 57 28.31 1.36 -5.68
CA THR A 57 29.15 0.43 -6.46
C THR A 57 28.54 -0.97 -6.56
N SER A 58 27.29 -1.15 -6.11
CA SER A 58 26.59 -2.44 -6.11
C SER A 58 27.42 -3.57 -5.45
N ALA A 59 28.18 -3.23 -4.41
CA ALA A 59 29.04 -4.16 -3.67
C ALA A 59 28.26 -5.10 -2.72
N ILE A 60 26.98 -4.84 -2.49
CA ILE A 60 26.15 -5.59 -1.52
C ILE A 60 25.19 -6.52 -2.25
N THR A 61 25.19 -7.80 -1.87
CA THR A 61 24.25 -8.83 -2.35
C THR A 61 23.39 -9.33 -1.19
N LEU A 62 22.09 -9.53 -1.45
CA LEU A 62 21.10 -9.98 -0.46
C LEU A 62 20.53 -11.33 -0.92
N ASP A 63 20.41 -12.29 -0.01
CA ASP A 63 19.84 -13.61 -0.31
C ASP A 63 18.31 -13.57 -0.57
N PHE A 64 17.62 -12.57 -0.04
CA PHE A 64 16.18 -12.36 -0.19
C PHE A 64 15.80 -11.35 -1.30
N LEU A 65 16.79 -10.74 -1.98
CA LEU A 65 16.55 -9.83 -3.09
C LEU A 65 17.56 -10.12 -4.21
N PRO A 66 17.19 -10.97 -5.19
CA PRO A 66 18.03 -11.26 -6.35
C PRO A 66 18.39 -9.99 -7.12
N ALA A 67 19.57 -9.97 -7.74
CA ALA A 67 20.03 -8.83 -8.53
C ALA A 67 19.04 -8.46 -9.66
N SER A 68 18.37 -9.45 -10.26
CA SER A 68 17.34 -9.24 -11.29
C SER A 68 16.08 -8.53 -10.80
N GLU A 69 15.82 -8.56 -9.49
CA GLU A 69 14.64 -7.94 -8.87
C GLU A 69 14.99 -6.60 -8.19
N ARG A 70 16.29 -6.27 -8.12
CA ARG A 70 16.73 -5.00 -7.58
C ARG A 70 16.31 -3.88 -8.52
N ARG A 71 15.43 -3.01 -8.03
CA ARG A 71 15.12 -1.74 -8.68
C ARG A 71 16.24 -0.77 -8.34
N GLU A 72 17.14 -0.51 -9.30
CA GLU A 72 18.14 0.54 -9.15
C GLU A 72 17.45 1.90 -9.10
N ALA A 73 17.82 2.73 -8.13
CA ALA A 73 17.30 4.07 -8.01
C ALA A 73 18.04 4.98 -9.01
N ASP A 74 17.41 5.28 -10.15
CA ASP A 74 17.91 6.30 -11.07
C ASP A 74 17.45 7.68 -10.62
N LEU A 75 18.34 8.36 -9.88
CA LEU A 75 18.07 9.72 -9.38
C LEU A 75 17.87 10.76 -10.49
N SER A 76 18.29 10.46 -11.73
CA SER A 76 18.02 11.35 -12.87
C SER A 76 16.55 11.35 -13.29
N LEU A 77 15.78 10.35 -12.86
CA LEU A 77 14.33 10.24 -13.10
C LEU A 77 13.49 10.89 -12.00
N LEU A 78 14.11 11.52 -10.99
CA LEU A 78 13.36 12.25 -9.97
C LEU A 78 12.52 13.36 -10.62
N PRO A 79 11.24 13.52 -10.22
CA PRO A 79 10.44 14.62 -10.73
C PRO A 79 11.03 15.95 -10.26
N LEU A 80 10.98 16.95 -11.14
CA LEU A 80 11.19 18.34 -10.74
C LEU A 80 10.12 18.74 -9.71
N PRO A 81 10.42 19.68 -8.79
CA PRO A 81 9.46 20.14 -7.79
C PRO A 81 8.09 20.51 -8.37
N GLU A 82 8.05 21.18 -9.52
CA GLU A 82 6.82 21.59 -10.21
C GLU A 82 6.03 20.41 -10.77
N GLN A 83 6.72 19.35 -11.22
CA GLN A 83 6.10 18.12 -11.69
C GLN A 83 5.46 17.38 -10.50
N HIS A 84 6.17 17.29 -9.38
CA HIS A 84 5.62 16.69 -8.16
C HIS A 84 4.43 17.49 -7.62
N GLN A 85 4.54 18.83 -7.57
CA GLN A 85 3.44 19.70 -7.16
C GLN A 85 2.23 19.55 -8.09
N THR A 86 2.46 19.43 -9.40
CA THR A 86 1.39 19.20 -10.38
C THR A 86 0.70 17.87 -10.11
N LEU A 87 1.45 16.79 -9.87
CA LEU A 87 0.89 15.48 -9.49
C LEU A 87 -0.01 15.61 -8.25
N MET A 88 0.49 16.26 -7.20
CA MET A 88 -0.25 16.43 -5.93
C MET A 88 -1.50 17.32 -6.08
N THR A 89 -1.41 18.38 -6.90
CA THR A 89 -2.51 19.34 -7.11
C THR A 89 -3.61 18.77 -8.00
N THR A 90 -3.23 18.02 -9.03
CA THR A 90 -4.17 17.47 -10.02
C THR A 90 -4.80 16.16 -9.57
N ARG A 91 -4.16 15.43 -8.65
CA ARG A 91 -4.76 14.26 -8.02
C ARG A 91 -5.98 14.70 -7.21
N ARG A 92 -7.17 14.31 -7.65
CA ARG A 92 -8.45 14.60 -7.00
C ARG A 92 -9.25 13.33 -6.89
N SER A 93 -10.10 13.26 -5.85
CA SER A 93 -11.01 12.14 -5.69
C SER A 93 -11.99 12.07 -6.86
N VAL A 94 -11.82 11.08 -7.72
CA VAL A 94 -12.72 10.78 -8.83
C VAL A 94 -13.93 10.05 -8.27
N ARG A 95 -15.14 10.52 -8.58
CA ARG A 95 -16.38 10.00 -8.00
C ARG A 95 -17.43 9.64 -9.05
N GLN A 96 -16.96 9.49 -10.28
CA GLN A 96 -17.68 8.96 -11.41
C GLN A 96 -16.66 8.22 -12.26
N PHE A 97 -16.85 6.91 -12.39
CA PHE A 97 -15.99 6.03 -13.14
C PHE A 97 -16.75 5.43 -14.30
N LYS A 98 -15.99 5.07 -15.33
CA LYS A 98 -16.52 4.29 -16.45
C LYS A 98 -16.81 2.85 -15.99
N PRO A 99 -17.76 2.16 -16.63
CA PRO A 99 -18.11 0.78 -16.24
C PRO A 99 -17.04 -0.24 -16.64
N GLU A 100 -16.13 0.10 -17.56
CA GLU A 100 -15.05 -0.81 -17.94
C GLU A 100 -14.10 -1.02 -16.76
N GLY A 101 -13.98 -2.28 -16.32
CA GLY A 101 -12.97 -2.68 -15.36
C GLY A 101 -11.56 -2.58 -15.94
N LEU A 102 -10.58 -2.52 -15.05
CA LEU A 102 -9.16 -2.63 -15.38
C LEU A 102 -8.79 -4.10 -15.56
N SER A 103 -7.87 -4.36 -16.49
CA SER A 103 -7.26 -5.67 -16.60
C SER A 103 -6.37 -5.98 -15.40
N ARG A 104 -6.10 -7.27 -15.19
CA ARG A 104 -5.18 -7.72 -14.14
C ARG A 104 -3.78 -7.13 -14.27
N GLN A 105 -3.32 -6.92 -15.51
CA GLN A 105 -2.00 -6.32 -15.76
C GLN A 105 -1.96 -4.86 -15.31
N GLU A 106 -3.01 -4.09 -15.57
CA GLU A 106 -3.11 -2.70 -15.13
C GLU A 106 -3.20 -2.59 -13.60
N ILE A 107 -4.00 -3.45 -12.96
CA ILE A 107 -4.08 -3.54 -11.48
C ILE A 107 -2.72 -3.89 -10.89
N ASN A 108 -2.03 -4.90 -11.43
CA ASN A 108 -0.70 -5.28 -10.97
C ASN A 108 0.30 -4.13 -11.11
N ARG A 109 0.22 -3.36 -12.21
CA ARG A 109 1.09 -2.21 -12.42
C ARG A 109 0.88 -1.10 -11.38
N ILE A 110 -0.36 -0.86 -10.97
CA ILE A 110 -0.67 0.07 -9.87
C ILE A 110 -0.08 -0.47 -8.56
N LEU A 111 -0.30 -1.75 -8.26
CA LEU A 111 0.17 -2.38 -7.02
C LEU A 111 1.70 -2.45 -6.93
N GLU A 112 2.40 -2.63 -8.04
CA GLU A 112 3.88 -2.60 -8.09
C GLU A 112 4.47 -1.27 -7.57
N ILE A 113 3.75 -0.16 -7.78
CA ILE A 113 4.13 1.17 -7.29
C ILE A 113 3.62 1.35 -5.86
N ALA A 114 2.37 0.97 -5.59
CA ALA A 114 1.76 1.10 -4.26
C ALA A 114 2.55 0.35 -3.18
N ASN A 115 3.10 -0.82 -3.52
CA ASN A 115 3.91 -1.66 -2.61
C ASN A 115 5.31 -1.11 -2.32
N LEU A 116 5.70 0.03 -2.91
CA LEU A 116 6.88 0.80 -2.48
C LEU A 116 6.59 1.65 -1.23
N ALA A 117 5.35 1.68 -0.75
CA ALA A 117 4.99 2.33 0.50
C ALA A 117 5.85 1.81 1.66
N PRO A 118 6.39 2.69 2.52
CA PRO A 118 7.11 2.25 3.71
C PRO A 118 6.15 1.58 4.70
N THR A 119 6.66 0.62 5.46
CA THR A 119 5.95 -0.03 6.57
C THR A 119 6.85 -0.06 7.81
N ALA A 120 6.23 -0.06 8.99
CA ALA A 120 6.98 -0.11 10.23
C ALA A 120 7.89 -1.35 10.27
N THR A 121 9.18 -1.15 10.55
CA THR A 121 10.19 -2.22 10.56
C THR A 121 10.24 -3.05 9.28
N ASN A 122 9.83 -2.48 8.13
CA ASN A 122 9.71 -3.18 6.85
C ASN A 122 8.87 -4.47 6.93
N SER A 123 7.86 -4.50 7.81
CA SER A 123 7.05 -5.67 8.09
C SER A 123 6.26 -6.17 6.87
N GLN A 124 5.93 -5.26 5.94
CA GLN A 124 5.15 -5.51 4.72
C GLN A 124 3.86 -6.30 4.99
N LYS A 125 3.18 -5.99 6.10
CA LYS A 125 1.95 -6.68 6.55
C LYS A 125 0.66 -6.19 5.86
N VAL A 126 0.78 -5.40 4.80
CA VAL A 126 -0.38 -4.92 4.04
C VAL A 126 -0.81 -5.98 3.02
N HIS A 127 -2.06 -6.42 3.12
CA HIS A 127 -2.69 -7.34 2.20
C HIS A 127 -3.68 -6.58 1.32
N TRP A 128 -3.56 -6.72 0.00
CA TRP A 128 -4.48 -6.11 -0.96
C TRP A 128 -5.61 -7.06 -1.32
N LEU A 129 -6.84 -6.60 -1.18
CA LEU A 129 -8.01 -7.20 -1.81
C LEU A 129 -8.52 -6.25 -2.89
N ILE A 130 -8.52 -6.72 -4.14
CA ILE A 130 -9.08 -6.00 -5.28
C ILE A 130 -10.34 -6.72 -5.73
N THR A 131 -11.49 -6.04 -5.74
CA THR A 131 -12.74 -6.63 -6.19
C THR A 131 -12.82 -6.63 -7.71
N GLU A 132 -13.36 -7.68 -8.31
CA GLU A 132 -13.77 -7.69 -9.72
C GLU A 132 -15.09 -6.92 -9.92
N PRO A 133 -15.40 -6.43 -11.14
CA PRO A 133 -16.60 -5.62 -11.40
C PRO A 133 -17.90 -6.24 -10.91
N GLU A 134 -18.06 -7.55 -11.12
CA GLU A 134 -19.24 -8.28 -10.67
C GLU A 134 -19.32 -8.39 -9.14
N THR A 135 -18.18 -8.57 -8.46
CA THR A 135 -18.11 -8.58 -7.00
C THR A 135 -18.44 -7.20 -6.43
N THR A 136 -17.90 -6.13 -7.02
CA THR A 136 -18.20 -4.75 -6.66
C THR A 136 -19.70 -4.45 -6.78
N ARG A 137 -20.32 -4.89 -7.88
CA ARG A 137 -21.76 -4.73 -8.12
C ARG A 137 -22.60 -5.41 -7.04
N LYS A 138 -22.32 -6.70 -6.74
CA LYS A 138 -23.04 -7.45 -5.71
C LYS A 138 -22.86 -6.86 -4.31
N LEU A 139 -21.63 -6.45 -3.99
CA LEU A 139 -21.34 -5.84 -2.70
C LEU A 139 -22.06 -4.50 -2.53
N ARG A 140 -22.13 -3.69 -3.59
CA ARG A 140 -22.93 -2.46 -3.62
C ARG A 140 -24.40 -2.74 -3.36
N GLU A 141 -25.01 -3.68 -4.09
CA GLU A 141 -26.42 -4.03 -3.92
C GLU A 141 -26.73 -4.44 -2.48
N ARG A 142 -25.92 -5.35 -1.91
CA ARG A 142 -26.10 -5.78 -0.52
C ARG A 142 -25.92 -4.65 0.48
N ALA A 143 -24.91 -3.80 0.27
CA ALA A 143 -24.64 -2.66 1.13
C ALA A 143 -25.75 -1.60 1.08
N GLU A 144 -26.33 -1.34 -0.11
CA GLU A 144 -27.48 -0.44 -0.27
C GLU A 144 -28.71 -0.98 0.47
N GLU A 145 -29.02 -2.29 0.34
CA GLU A 145 -30.09 -2.95 1.10
C GLU A 145 -29.93 -2.78 2.61
N LEU A 146 -28.72 -3.02 3.11
CA LEU A 146 -28.40 -2.88 4.52
C LEU A 146 -28.60 -1.44 5.01
N VAL A 147 -28.08 -0.45 4.29
CA VAL A 147 -28.24 0.97 4.66
C VAL A 147 -29.71 1.39 4.64
N ASN A 148 -30.49 0.94 3.65
CA ASN A 148 -31.94 1.20 3.59
C ASN A 148 -32.67 0.58 4.79
N LYS A 149 -32.30 -0.64 5.18
CA LYS A 149 -32.86 -1.29 6.37
C LYS A 149 -32.55 -0.49 7.65
N LEU A 150 -31.29 -0.07 7.83
CA LEU A 150 -30.88 0.74 8.99
C LEU A 150 -31.65 2.06 9.07
N ALA A 151 -31.83 2.73 7.93
CA ALA A 151 -32.64 3.95 7.86
C ALA A 151 -34.10 3.70 8.27
N ALA A 152 -34.70 2.57 7.87
CA ALA A 152 -36.06 2.22 8.25
C ALA A 152 -36.20 1.88 9.75
N GLU A 153 -35.20 1.22 10.34
CA GLU A 153 -35.20 0.82 11.75
C GLU A 153 -34.85 1.98 12.70
N ALA A 154 -34.04 2.95 12.24
CA ALA A 154 -33.64 4.13 12.98
C ALA A 154 -33.93 5.42 12.19
N PRO A 155 -35.18 5.93 12.23
CA PRO A 155 -35.57 7.14 11.48
C PRO A 155 -34.74 8.39 11.81
N ASP A 156 -34.21 8.48 13.04
CA ASP A 156 -33.38 9.60 13.49
C ASP A 156 -31.91 9.50 13.07
N ASP A 157 -31.47 8.37 12.47
CA ASP A 157 -30.11 8.24 11.94
C ASP A 157 -29.95 9.01 10.62
N VAL A 158 -29.61 10.30 10.76
CA VAL A 158 -29.34 11.22 9.65
C VAL A 158 -28.34 10.65 8.64
N PHE A 159 -27.38 9.84 9.09
CA PHE A 159 -26.38 9.26 8.20
C PHE A 159 -27.00 8.26 7.22
N SER A 160 -27.69 7.23 7.73
CA SER A 160 -28.36 6.23 6.87
C SER A 160 -29.49 6.84 6.05
N GLN A 161 -30.24 7.80 6.60
CA GLN A 161 -31.28 8.54 5.87
C GLN A 161 -30.70 9.29 4.66
N ARG A 162 -29.58 9.99 4.84
CA ARG A 162 -28.91 10.71 3.76
C ARG A 162 -28.47 9.78 2.63
N HIS A 163 -27.94 8.60 2.96
CA HIS A 163 -27.48 7.65 1.95
C HIS A 163 -28.65 6.96 1.24
N THR A 164 -29.69 6.55 1.97
CA THR A 164 -30.95 6.03 1.43
C THR A 164 -31.59 6.99 0.42
N TYR A 165 -31.69 8.29 0.77
CA TYR A 165 -32.19 9.31 -0.16
C TYR A 165 -31.35 9.40 -1.43
N ARG A 166 -30.02 9.29 -1.33
CA ARG A 166 -29.13 9.32 -2.51
C ARG A 166 -29.32 8.09 -3.41
N PHE A 167 -29.52 6.91 -2.81
CA PHE A 167 -29.82 5.70 -3.58
C PHE A 167 -31.13 5.80 -4.35
N SER A 168 -32.17 6.43 -3.77
CA SER A 168 -33.43 6.70 -4.48
C SER A 168 -33.28 7.65 -5.69
N LEU A 169 -32.16 8.38 -5.77
CA LEU A 169 -31.79 9.23 -6.91
C LEU A 169 -30.81 8.53 -7.86
N GLU A 170 -30.62 7.21 -7.71
CA GLU A 170 -29.63 6.40 -8.44
C GLU A 170 -28.18 6.88 -8.25
N ILE A 171 -27.90 7.59 -7.14
CA ILE A 171 -26.56 8.07 -6.84
C ILE A 171 -25.84 7.05 -5.96
N ASP A 172 -24.96 6.27 -6.58
CA ASP A 172 -24.02 5.42 -5.86
C ASP A 172 -23.10 6.28 -4.98
N SER A 173 -23.31 6.17 -3.67
CA SER A 173 -22.53 6.88 -2.67
C SER A 173 -21.51 6.02 -1.93
N ILE A 174 -21.50 4.71 -2.22
CA ILE A 174 -20.61 3.71 -1.62
C ILE A 174 -19.36 3.55 -2.48
N PHE A 175 -19.54 3.17 -3.76
CA PHE A 175 -18.44 2.92 -4.72
C PHE A 175 -18.27 4.05 -5.72
N ARG A 176 -19.21 5.00 -5.79
CA ARG A 176 -19.14 6.16 -6.71
C ARG A 176 -19.06 5.75 -8.18
N THR A 177 -19.72 4.65 -8.54
CA THR A 177 -19.70 3.96 -9.84
C THR A 177 -18.37 3.28 -10.21
N ALA A 178 -17.43 3.15 -9.28
CA ALA A 178 -16.18 2.44 -9.53
C ALA A 178 -16.41 0.95 -9.84
N PRO A 179 -15.78 0.40 -10.90
CA PRO A 179 -15.87 -1.03 -11.19
C PRO A 179 -15.03 -1.88 -10.22
N HIS A 180 -13.99 -1.31 -9.60
CA HIS A 180 -13.15 -2.01 -8.63
C HIS A 180 -13.10 -1.24 -7.30
N ALA A 181 -12.96 -1.98 -6.21
CA ALA A 181 -12.52 -1.46 -4.93
C ALA A 181 -11.17 -2.10 -4.58
N ALA A 182 -10.23 -1.25 -4.15
CA ALA A 182 -8.98 -1.67 -3.56
C ALA A 182 -9.08 -1.50 -2.05
N ILE A 183 -8.86 -2.59 -1.30
CA ILE A 183 -8.94 -2.63 0.15
C ILE A 183 -7.57 -3.07 0.66
N ALA A 184 -6.94 -2.21 1.45
CA ALA A 184 -5.73 -2.53 2.19
C ALA A 184 -6.13 -3.07 3.57
N LEU A 185 -5.71 -4.29 3.85
CA LEU A 185 -5.99 -5.03 5.09
C LEU A 185 -4.68 -5.29 5.82
N VAL A 186 -4.73 -5.34 7.15
CA VAL A 186 -3.58 -5.74 7.97
C VAL A 186 -4.02 -6.79 9.00
N PRO A 187 -3.11 -7.59 9.57
CA PRO A 187 -3.47 -8.50 10.65
C PRO A 187 -4.11 -7.77 11.84
N THR A 188 -5.11 -8.39 12.46
CA THR A 188 -5.86 -7.77 13.57
C THR A 188 -4.97 -7.47 14.78
N ASP A 189 -3.96 -8.30 15.03
CA ASP A 189 -2.95 -8.14 16.07
C ASP A 189 -1.79 -7.19 15.66
N TYR A 190 -1.79 -6.70 14.41
CA TYR A 190 -0.78 -5.78 13.92
C TYR A 190 -0.97 -4.39 14.54
N PHE A 191 0.09 -3.90 15.18
CA PHE A 191 0.08 -2.62 15.90
C PHE A 191 0.07 -1.42 14.95
N TRP A 192 0.85 -1.45 13.87
CA TRP A 192 1.04 -0.32 12.94
C TRP A 192 0.02 -0.33 11.80
N ALA A 193 -1.27 -0.36 12.12
CA ALA A 193 -2.34 -0.41 11.11
C ALA A 193 -2.32 0.79 10.14
N ASP A 194 -1.70 1.91 10.53
CA ASP A 194 -1.48 3.08 9.67
C ASP A 194 -0.69 2.75 8.39
N ASP A 195 0.08 1.66 8.37
CA ASP A 195 0.77 1.16 7.17
C ASP A 195 -0.22 0.92 6.02
N GLY A 196 -1.44 0.46 6.31
CA GLY A 196 -2.49 0.30 5.30
C GLY A 196 -2.94 1.65 4.69
N ILE A 197 -2.98 2.71 5.50
CA ILE A 197 -3.33 4.07 5.05
C ILE A 197 -2.21 4.67 4.20
N ILE A 198 -0.96 4.46 4.59
CA ILE A 198 0.22 4.88 3.81
C ILE A 198 0.22 4.16 2.45
N ALA A 199 -0.07 2.86 2.43
CA ALA A 199 -0.18 2.07 1.20
C ALA A 199 -1.33 2.57 0.29
N LEU A 200 -2.50 2.89 0.84
CA LEU A 200 -3.61 3.50 0.10
C LEU A 200 -3.24 4.88 -0.48
N THR A 201 -2.43 5.67 0.23
CA THR A 201 -1.94 6.96 -0.28
C THR A 201 -1.01 6.77 -1.48
N HIS A 202 -0.13 5.76 -1.44
CA HIS A 202 0.71 5.40 -2.59
C HIS A 202 -0.13 4.86 -3.74
N PHE A 203 -1.15 4.05 -3.46
CA PHE A 203 -2.10 3.55 -4.46
C PHE A 203 -2.81 4.70 -5.19
N ASP A 204 -3.31 5.70 -4.47
CA ASP A 204 -3.97 6.87 -5.07
C ASP A 204 -3.02 7.64 -6.02
N ASN A 205 -1.78 7.85 -5.59
CA ASN A 205 -0.77 8.53 -6.40
C ASN A 205 -0.36 7.69 -7.62
N ALA A 206 -0.26 6.37 -7.46
CA ALA A 206 0.04 5.44 -8.54
C ALA A 206 -1.08 5.41 -9.59
N CYS A 207 -2.34 5.31 -9.17
CA CYS A 207 -3.50 5.43 -10.06
C CYS A 207 -3.42 6.71 -10.88
N HIS A 208 -3.26 7.86 -10.21
CA HIS A 208 -3.24 9.15 -10.88
C HIS A 208 -2.06 9.29 -11.85
N ALA A 209 -0.86 8.87 -11.45
CA ALA A 209 0.33 8.88 -12.31
C ALA A 209 0.17 7.99 -13.57
N LEU A 210 -0.61 6.91 -13.48
CA LEU A 210 -0.92 6.01 -14.58
C LEU A 210 -2.16 6.43 -15.39
N GLY A 211 -2.82 7.53 -15.03
CA GLY A 211 -3.99 8.06 -15.73
C GLY A 211 -5.34 7.48 -15.27
N TYR A 212 -5.37 6.78 -14.14
CA TYR A 212 -6.58 6.24 -13.53
C TYR A 212 -7.11 7.14 -12.41
N GLY A 213 -8.42 7.13 -12.22
CA GLY A 213 -9.06 7.77 -11.08
C GLY A 213 -9.05 6.89 -9.84
N SER A 214 -9.06 7.49 -8.66
CA SER A 214 -9.35 6.81 -7.39
C SER A 214 -10.11 7.72 -6.43
N CYS A 215 -10.78 7.13 -5.44
CA CYS A 215 -11.38 7.85 -4.32
C CYS A 215 -11.45 6.95 -3.10
N TRP A 216 -11.15 7.51 -1.93
CA TRP A 216 -11.33 6.80 -0.67
C TRP A 216 -12.79 6.43 -0.45
N GLY A 217 -13.03 5.13 -0.27
CA GLY A 217 -14.34 4.55 0.01
C GLY A 217 -14.68 4.62 1.50
N GLY A 218 -14.80 5.80 2.09
CA GLY A 218 -15.04 5.95 3.53
C GLY A 218 -16.32 5.26 4.03
N LEU A 219 -17.41 5.34 3.25
CA LEU A 219 -18.64 4.62 3.58
C LEU A 219 -18.45 3.10 3.47
N LEU A 220 -17.81 2.62 2.40
CA LEU A 220 -17.47 1.21 2.23
C LEU A 220 -16.63 0.70 3.41
N ARG A 221 -15.60 1.47 3.82
CA ARG A 221 -14.74 1.13 4.96
C ARG A 221 -15.54 0.96 6.25
N ASN A 222 -16.47 1.88 6.55
CA ASN A 222 -17.31 1.76 7.74
C ASN A 222 -18.23 0.54 7.65
N LEU A 223 -18.88 0.34 6.50
CA LEU A 223 -19.75 -0.82 6.27
C LEU A 223 -18.99 -2.15 6.43
N LEU A 224 -17.76 -2.25 5.91
CA LEU A 224 -16.91 -3.43 6.11
C LEU A 224 -16.36 -3.56 7.53
N THR A 225 -16.30 -2.49 8.31
CA THR A 225 -15.87 -2.54 9.72
C THR A 225 -17.02 -3.04 10.59
N ASP A 226 -18.23 -2.54 10.36
CA ASP A 226 -19.36 -2.70 11.27
C ASP A 226 -20.20 -3.95 10.95
N TYR A 227 -20.12 -4.48 9.72
CA TYR A 227 -21.00 -5.56 9.26
C TYR A 227 -20.20 -6.75 8.72
N ALA A 228 -20.09 -7.78 9.55
CA ALA A 228 -19.39 -9.03 9.22
C ALA A 228 -19.93 -9.73 7.97
N GLU A 229 -21.22 -9.58 7.65
CA GLU A 229 -21.80 -10.16 6.44
C GLU A 229 -21.15 -9.62 5.15
N LEU A 230 -20.77 -8.34 5.12
CA LEU A 230 -20.13 -7.72 3.96
C LEU A 230 -18.66 -8.15 3.84
N ARG A 231 -17.98 -8.35 4.97
CA ARG A 231 -16.64 -8.95 5.00
C ARG A 231 -16.64 -10.38 4.49
N ALA A 232 -17.63 -11.18 4.90
CA ALA A 232 -17.78 -12.56 4.47
C ALA A 232 -17.98 -12.68 2.95
N MET A 233 -18.71 -11.76 2.32
CA MET A 233 -18.86 -11.71 0.86
C MET A 233 -17.53 -11.52 0.12
N LEU A 234 -16.56 -10.86 0.78
CA LEU A 234 -15.21 -10.62 0.26
C LEU A 234 -14.21 -11.71 0.68
N GLY A 235 -14.63 -12.68 1.51
CA GLY A 235 -13.72 -13.68 2.06
C GLY A 235 -12.69 -13.10 3.05
N ILE A 236 -12.99 -11.95 3.66
CA ILE A 236 -12.10 -11.34 4.65
C ILE A 236 -12.35 -12.01 6.01
N GLY A 237 -11.33 -12.67 6.56
CA GLY A 237 -11.36 -13.29 7.88
C GLY A 237 -11.31 -12.30 9.04
N ASP A 238 -11.50 -12.81 10.26
CA ASP A 238 -11.39 -12.04 11.52
C ASP A 238 -9.92 -11.78 11.92
N ASP A 239 -8.99 -12.47 11.28
CA ASP A 239 -7.55 -12.28 11.43
C ASP A 239 -7.03 -11.03 10.72
N LEU A 240 -7.86 -10.36 9.91
CA LEU A 240 -7.55 -9.13 9.20
C LEU A 240 -8.45 -7.98 9.67
N LYS A 241 -7.99 -6.74 9.55
CA LYS A 241 -8.78 -5.51 9.80
C LYS A 241 -8.52 -4.45 8.75
#